data_AF-A0A7C9DPB0-F1
#
_entry.id   AF-A0A7C9DPB0-F1
#
_cell.length_a   1.000
_cell.length_b   1.000
_cell.length_c   1.000
_cell.angle_alpha   90.00
_cell.angle_beta   90.00
_cell.angle_gamma   90.00
#
_symmetry.space_group_name_H-M   'P 1'
#
loop_
_entity.id
_entity.type
_entity.pdbx_description
1 polymer ?
#
loop_
_entity_poly.entity_id
_entity_poly.type
_entity_poly.pdbx_seq_one_letter_code
_entity_poly.pdbx_strand_id
1 'polypeptide(L)'
;PLLECDFWVAQNLNNKGRVYGFGCEGLVMRQQSRRSTSAQSSSVNNYDAREMAQRLNESIAKAAEDARQEELHRKIEDEVTQKLSDKFTKHLADAKASLSLLEEGTELLRIFSSQTRVLVSTCLSFSLCFDV
;
A
#
# COMPACT_ATOMS: atom_id res chain seq x y z
N PRO A 1 12.25 -65.57 21.37
CA PRO A 1 10.83 -65.15 21.31
C PRO A 1 10.25 -65.48 19.94
N LEU A 2 9.15 -66.24 19.88
CA LEU A 2 8.47 -66.55 18.61
C LEU A 2 7.86 -65.26 18.02
N LEU A 3 7.89 -65.13 16.69
CA LEU A 3 7.27 -64.00 16.01
C LEU A 3 5.74 -64.14 16.06
N GLU A 4 5.01 -63.02 16.00
CA GLU A 4 3.54 -63.01 16.00
C GLU A 4 2.94 -63.88 14.87
N CYS A 5 3.65 -63.95 13.75
CA CYS A 5 3.36 -64.86 12.63
C CYS A 5 3.44 -66.33 13.03
N ASP A 6 4.46 -66.74 13.78
CA ASP A 6 4.66 -68.13 14.19
C ASP A 6 3.55 -68.57 15.15
N PHE A 7 3.12 -67.66 16.03
CA PHE A 7 2.01 -67.90 16.95
C PHE A 7 0.68 -68.07 16.20
N TRP A 8 0.42 -67.22 15.20
CA TRP A 8 -0.80 -67.31 14.39
C TRP A 8 -0.83 -68.60 13.56
N VAL A 9 0.28 -68.96 12.93
CA VAL A 9 0.42 -70.22 12.17
C VAL A 9 0.19 -71.42 13.09
N ALA A 10 0.80 -71.43 14.28
CA ALA A 10 0.61 -72.48 15.27
C ALA A 10 -0.87 -72.67 15.67
N GLN A 11 -1.61 -71.57 15.83
CA GLN A 11 -3.03 -71.61 16.23
C GLN A 11 -3.99 -72.04 15.11
N ASN A 12 -3.59 -71.91 13.84
CA ASN A 12 -4.47 -72.16 12.69
C ASN A 12 -4.07 -73.40 11.86
N LEU A 13 -3.11 -74.19 12.35
CA LEU A 13 -2.72 -75.47 11.75
C LEU A 13 -3.79 -76.53 12.00
N ASN A 14 -4.21 -77.22 10.94
CA ASN A 14 -5.07 -78.39 11.05
C ASN A 14 -4.25 -79.66 11.34
N ASN A 15 -4.93 -80.77 11.64
CA ASN A 15 -4.32 -82.07 11.93
C ASN A 15 -3.47 -82.66 10.77
N LYS A 16 -3.50 -82.03 9.59
CA LYS A 16 -2.71 -82.37 8.40
C LYS A 16 -1.58 -81.36 8.13
N GLY A 17 -1.30 -80.45 9.07
CA GLY A 17 -0.25 -79.45 8.95
C GLY A 17 -0.54 -78.31 7.97
N ARG A 18 -1.81 -78.07 7.59
CA ARG A 18 -2.20 -76.97 6.70
C ARG A 18 -2.89 -75.87 7.49
N VAL A 19 -2.60 -74.62 7.15
CA VAL A 19 -3.19 -73.44 7.77
C VAL A 19 -4.44 -73.00 7.00
N TYR A 20 -5.55 -72.78 7.69
CA TYR A 20 -6.75 -72.18 7.09
C TYR A 20 -6.66 -70.65 7.09
N GLY A 21 -6.97 -70.00 5.95
CA GLY A 21 -6.94 -68.54 5.79
C GLY A 21 -5.67 -67.99 5.13
N PHE A 22 -5.51 -66.65 5.12
CA PHE A 22 -4.45 -65.92 4.41
C PHE A 22 -3.04 -66.03 5.02
N GLY A 23 -2.74 -67.04 5.84
CA GLY A 23 -1.38 -67.21 6.37
C GLY A 23 -0.86 -65.98 7.14
N CYS A 24 0.47 -65.82 7.12
CA CYS A 24 1.15 -64.60 7.58
C CYS A 24 0.84 -63.38 6.70
N GLU A 25 0.34 -63.57 5.47
CA GLU A 25 0.01 -62.48 4.54
C GLU A 25 -1.15 -61.63 5.06
N GLY A 26 -2.14 -62.25 5.71
CA GLY A 26 -3.25 -61.54 6.36
C GLY A 26 -2.80 -60.63 7.50
N LEU A 27 -1.73 -60.98 8.23
CA LEU A 27 -1.13 -60.13 9.26
C LEU A 27 -0.42 -58.93 8.63
N VAL A 28 0.31 -59.13 7.53
CA VAL A 28 0.96 -58.04 6.78
C VAL A 28 -0.08 -57.05 6.26
N MET A 29 -1.18 -57.51 5.67
CA MET A 29 -2.26 -56.65 5.20
C MET A 29 -2.92 -55.87 6.34
N ARG A 30 -3.16 -56.51 7.49
CA ARG A 30 -3.72 -55.84 8.68
C ARG A 30 -2.77 -54.76 9.20
N GLN A 31 -1.47 -55.03 9.24
CA GLN A 31 -0.47 -54.08 9.71
C GLN A 31 -0.34 -52.89 8.75
N GLN A 32 -0.41 -53.15 7.44
CA GLN A 32 -0.40 -52.10 6.41
C GLN A 32 -1.66 -51.23 6.49
N SER A 33 -2.84 -51.82 6.67
CA SER A 33 -4.11 -51.10 6.88
C SER A 33 -4.09 -50.20 8.13
N ARG A 34 -3.52 -50.68 9.25
CA ARG A 34 -3.34 -49.87 10.47
C ARG A 34 -2.37 -48.71 10.24
N ARG A 35 -1.30 -48.91 9.47
CA ARG A 35 -0.36 -47.82 9.12
C ARG A 35 -1.04 -46.77 8.25
N SER A 36 -1.80 -47.18 7.23
CA SER A 36 -2.52 -46.26 6.34
C SER A 36 -3.53 -45.39 7.08
N THR A 37 -4.29 -45.97 8.02
CA THR A 37 -5.24 -45.22 8.85
C THR A 37 -4.55 -44.28 9.83
N SER A 38 -3.44 -44.69 10.44
CA SER A 38 -2.65 -43.80 11.32
C SER A 38 -2.04 -42.60 10.59
N ALA A 39 -1.59 -42.78 9.34
CA ALA A 39 -1.00 -41.72 8.53
C ALA A 39 -2.04 -40.71 8.06
N GLN A 40 -3.28 -41.14 7.78
CA GLN A 40 -4.38 -40.22 7.50
C GLN A 40 -4.78 -39.41 8.74
N SER A 41 -4.84 -40.04 9.92
CA SER A 41 -5.18 -39.34 11.17
C SER A 41 -4.15 -38.27 11.56
N SER A 42 -2.85 -38.48 11.30
CA SER A 42 -1.82 -37.48 11.58
C SER A 42 -1.89 -36.24 10.67
N SER A 43 -2.44 -36.38 9.45
CA SER A 43 -2.59 -35.26 8.52
C SER A 43 -3.81 -34.38 8.81
N VAL A 44 -4.85 -34.95 9.43
CA VAL A 44 -6.09 -34.23 9.78
C VAL A 44 -5.96 -33.50 11.12
N ASN A 45 -5.05 -33.94 12.00
CA ASN A 45 -4.81 -33.32 13.31
C ASN A 45 -4.09 -31.95 13.25
N ASN A 46 -3.66 -31.48 12.08
CA ASN A 46 -3.06 -30.14 11.93
C ASN A 46 -4.06 -29.08 11.43
N TYR A 47 -5.33 -29.44 11.23
CA TYR A 47 -6.37 -28.49 10.85
C TYR A 47 -7.23 -28.16 12.06
N ASP A 48 -6.77 -27.22 12.89
CA ASP A 48 -7.62 -26.63 13.92
C ASP A 48 -8.50 -25.53 13.27
N ALA A 49 -9.78 -25.85 13.09
CA ALA A 49 -10.76 -24.91 12.54
C ALA A 49 -10.83 -23.61 13.35
N ARG A 50 -10.55 -23.67 14.66
CA ARG A 50 -10.51 -22.50 15.54
C ARG A 50 -9.33 -21.59 15.21
N GLU A 51 -8.15 -22.15 14.99
CA GLU A 51 -6.96 -21.40 14.62
C GLU A 51 -7.13 -20.75 13.23
N MET A 52 -7.71 -21.49 12.27
CA MET A 52 -8.01 -20.96 10.94
C MET A 52 -9.02 -19.82 11.00
N ALA A 53 -10.08 -19.94 11.80
CA ALA A 53 -11.06 -18.87 12.00
C ALA A 53 -10.44 -17.63 12.66
N GLN A 54 -9.55 -17.82 13.63
CA GLN A 54 -8.85 -16.73 14.30
C GLN A 54 -7.94 -15.97 13.32
N ARG A 55 -7.14 -16.67 12.53
CA ARG A 55 -6.29 -16.04 11.50
C ARG A 55 -7.11 -15.27 10.45
N LEU A 56 -8.28 -15.78 10.08
CA LEU A 56 -9.20 -15.11 9.17
C LEU A 56 -9.73 -13.80 9.76
N ASN A 57 -10.16 -13.82 11.03
CA ASN A 57 -10.62 -12.63 11.74
C ASN A 57 -9.50 -11.59 11.89
N GLU A 58 -8.29 -12.01 12.24
CA GLU A 58 -7.11 -11.15 12.33
C GLU A 58 -6.78 -10.50 10.97
N SER A 59 -6.86 -11.28 9.88
CA SER A 59 -6.65 -10.77 8.53
C SER A 59 -7.70 -9.73 8.11
N ILE A 60 -8.97 -9.98 8.42
CA ILE A 60 -10.06 -9.04 8.10
C ILE A 60 -9.91 -7.75 8.91
N ALA A 61 -9.61 -7.87 10.20
CA ALA A 61 -9.38 -6.71 11.07
C ALA A 61 -8.21 -5.85 10.57
N LYS A 62 -7.10 -6.49 10.16
CA LYS A 62 -5.95 -5.80 9.60
C LYS A 62 -6.28 -5.08 8.29
N ALA A 63 -6.96 -5.77 7.36
CA ALA A 63 -7.36 -5.18 6.08
C ALA A 63 -8.31 -3.98 6.27
N ALA A 64 -9.20 -4.04 7.26
CA ALA A 64 -10.10 -2.94 7.59
C ALA A 64 -9.34 -1.73 8.15
N GLU A 65 -8.34 -1.93 9.01
CA GLU A 65 -7.54 -0.83 9.55
C GLU A 65 -6.64 -0.21 8.48
N ASP A 66 -6.01 -1.04 7.63
CA ASP A 66 -5.18 -0.58 6.51
C ASP A 66 -6.01 0.29 5.54
N ALA A 67 -7.23 -0.15 5.20
CA ALA A 67 -8.14 0.63 4.35
C ALA A 67 -8.53 1.98 4.99
N ARG A 68 -8.75 2.00 6.32
CA ARG A 68 -9.07 3.22 7.06
C ARG A 68 -7.89 4.20 7.09
N GLN A 69 -6.67 3.70 7.26
CA GLN A 69 -5.46 4.52 7.21
C GLN A 69 -5.22 5.10 5.81
N GLU A 70 -5.41 4.30 4.76
CA GLU A 70 -5.28 4.76 3.37
C GLU A 70 -6.24 5.91 3.06
N GLU A 71 -7.50 5.81 3.49
CA GLU A 71 -8.50 6.87 3.27
C GLU A 71 -8.16 8.15 4.03
N LEU A 72 -7.67 8.05 5.26
CA LEU A 72 -7.20 9.20 6.04
C LEU A 72 -5.99 9.86 5.38
N HIS A 73 -5.03 9.06 4.89
CA HIS A 73 -3.86 9.56 4.17
C HIS A 73 -4.26 10.36 2.93
N ARG A 74 -5.17 9.83 2.10
CA ARG A 74 -5.66 10.56 0.91
C ARG A 74 -6.35 11.87 1.29
N LYS A 75 -7.22 11.87 2.30
CA LYS A 75 -7.89 13.11 2.75
C LYS A 75 -6.89 14.17 3.21
N ILE A 76 -5.84 13.77 3.92
CA ILE A 76 -4.77 14.69 4.36
C ILE A 76 -3.98 15.22 3.15
N GLU A 77 -3.64 14.37 2.20
CA GLU A 77 -2.93 14.77 0.97
C GLU A 77 -3.75 15.77 0.14
N ASP A 78 -5.04 15.51 -0.05
CA ASP A 78 -5.95 16.41 -0.75
C ASP A 78 -6.08 17.76 -0.03
N GLU A 79 -6.20 17.76 1.30
CA GLU A 79 -6.34 19.00 2.07
C GLU A 79 -5.04 19.83 2.07
N VAL A 80 -3.88 19.17 2.12
CA VAL A 80 -2.56 19.84 2.07
C VAL A 80 -2.29 20.41 0.69
N THR A 81 -2.56 19.65 -0.38
CA THR A 81 -2.40 20.12 -1.76
C THR A 81 -3.33 21.29 -2.06
N GLN A 82 -4.57 21.25 -1.58
CA GLN A 82 -5.51 22.35 -1.72
C GLN A 82 -5.07 23.62 -0.97
N LYS A 83 -4.67 23.49 0.31
CA LYS A 83 -4.17 24.63 1.09
C LYS A 83 -2.90 25.25 0.48
N LEU A 84 -2.02 24.44 -0.10
CA LEU A 84 -0.84 24.94 -0.81
C LEU A 84 -1.25 25.69 -2.08
N SER A 85 -2.13 25.11 -2.89
CA SER A 85 -2.66 25.75 -4.10
C SER A 85 -3.32 27.10 -3.81
N ASP A 86 -4.15 27.18 -2.77
CA ASP A 86 -4.83 28.42 -2.37
C ASP A 86 -3.84 29.50 -1.90
N LYS A 87 -2.78 29.10 -1.19
CA LYS A 87 -1.71 30.04 -0.79
C LYS A 87 -0.91 30.54 -1.99
N PHE A 88 -0.54 29.66 -2.92
CA PHE A 88 0.21 30.03 -4.12
C PHE A 88 -0.60 30.93 -5.04
N THR A 89 -1.87 30.62 -5.26
CA THR A 89 -2.76 31.46 -6.08
C THR A 89 -2.97 32.84 -5.47
N LYS A 90 -3.13 32.93 -4.15
CA LYS A 90 -3.21 34.22 -3.45
C LYS A 90 -1.93 35.03 -3.59
N HIS A 91 -0.77 34.42 -3.38
CA HIS A 91 0.52 35.09 -3.56
C HIS A 91 0.75 35.56 -5.01
N LEU A 92 0.32 34.76 -6.00
CA LEU A 92 0.38 35.16 -7.40
C LEU A 92 -0.55 36.34 -7.71
N ALA A 93 -1.75 36.36 -7.12
CA ALA A 93 -2.68 37.47 -7.26
C ALA A 93 -2.11 38.76 -6.65
N ASP A 94 -1.55 38.68 -5.45
CA ASP A 94 -0.92 39.82 -4.76
C ASP A 94 0.31 40.33 -5.53
N ALA A 95 1.17 39.43 -6.03
CA ALA A 95 2.32 39.80 -6.86
C ALA A 95 1.89 40.45 -8.18
N LYS A 96 0.81 39.95 -8.81
CA LYS A 96 0.27 40.54 -10.04
C LYS A 96 -0.29 41.94 -9.80
N ALA A 97 -0.99 42.16 -8.70
CA ALA A 97 -1.48 43.49 -8.32
C ALA A 97 -0.33 44.47 -8.03
N SER A 98 0.75 43.97 -7.45
CA SER A 98 1.96 44.76 -7.20
C SER A 98 2.64 45.17 -8.51
N LEU A 99 2.69 44.27 -9.50
CA LEU A 99 3.24 44.54 -10.83
C LEU A 99 2.43 45.58 -11.59
N SER A 100 1.10 45.52 -11.56
CA SER A 100 0.26 46.51 -12.23
C SER A 100 0.45 47.92 -11.67
N LEU A 101 0.59 48.06 -10.34
CA LEU A 101 0.91 49.36 -9.71
C LEU A 101 2.27 49.89 -10.14
N LEU A 102 3.25 48.99 -10.30
CA LEU A 102 4.60 49.36 -10.73
C LEU A 102 4.61 49.82 -12.18
N GLU A 103 3.85 49.15 -13.05
CA GLU A 103 3.67 49.53 -14.46
C GLU A 103 3.01 50.90 -14.58
N GLU A 104 1.94 51.17 -13.83
CA GLU A 104 1.31 52.49 -13.74
C GLU A 104 2.30 53.58 -13.28
N GLY A 105 3.12 53.28 -12.26
CA GLY A 105 4.15 54.19 -11.77
C GLY A 105 5.22 54.50 -12.82
N THR A 106 5.63 53.52 -13.63
CA THR A 106 6.62 53.74 -14.70
C THR A 106 6.10 54.60 -15.84
N GLU A 107 4.81 54.48 -16.19
CA GLU A 107 4.17 55.33 -17.20
C GLU A 107 4.08 56.78 -16.72
N LEU A 108 3.74 57.03 -15.44
CA LEU A 108 3.76 58.37 -14.87
C LEU A 108 5.16 59.00 -14.91
N LEU A 109 6.21 58.24 -14.58
CA LEU A 109 7.59 58.71 -14.67
C LEU A 109 8.01 59.05 -16.11
N ARG A 110 7.59 58.25 -17.10
CA ARG A 110 7.81 58.56 -18.53
C ARG A 110 7.17 59.89 -18.92
N ILE A 111 5.91 60.11 -18.53
CA ILE A 111 5.19 61.35 -18.83
C ILE A 111 5.91 62.54 -18.17
N PHE A 112 6.31 62.41 -16.91
CA PHE A 112 7.00 63.48 -16.18
C PHE A 112 8.37 63.81 -16.79
N SER A 113 9.12 62.78 -17.20
CA SER A 113 10.40 62.95 -17.90
C SER A 113 10.23 63.64 -19.26
N SER A 114 9.16 63.32 -19.99
CA SER A 114 8.83 63.97 -21.26
C SER A 114 8.51 65.45 -21.06
N GLN A 115 7.65 65.79 -20.10
CA GLN A 115 7.30 67.18 -19.82
C GLN A 115 8.48 68.02 -19.33
N THR A 116 9.33 67.48 -18.46
CA THR A 116 10.54 68.17 -17.98
C THR A 116 11.53 68.44 -19.13
N ARG A 117 11.71 67.51 -20.07
CA ARG A 117 12.53 67.76 -21.27
C ARG A 117 11.98 68.89 -22.14
N VAL A 118 10.67 68.92 -22.36
CA VAL A 118 10.02 69.99 -23.15
C VAL A 118 10.20 71.33 -22.46
N LEU A 119 9.92 71.43 -21.16
CA LEU A 119 10.10 72.65 -20.37
C LEU A 119 11.53 73.17 -20.41
N VAL A 120 12.52 72.30 -20.17
CA VAL A 120 13.95 72.68 -20.25
C VAL A 120 14.31 73.16 -21.65
N SER A 121 13.83 72.50 -22.70
CA SER A 121 14.07 72.90 -24.08
C SER A 121 13.46 74.27 -24.41
N THR A 122 12.22 74.54 -23.97
CA THR A 122 11.57 75.84 -24.17
C THR A 122 12.26 76.96 -23.41
N CYS A 123 12.72 76.72 -22.18
CA CYS A 123 13.45 77.72 -21.39
C CYS A 123 14.81 78.05 -22.01
N LEU A 124 15.56 77.05 -22.49
CA LEU A 124 16.84 77.25 -23.18
C LEU A 124 16.68 78.06 -24.47
N SER A 125 15.64 77.77 -25.24
CA SER A 125 15.35 78.52 -26.47
C SER A 125 14.90 79.95 -26.18
N PHE A 126 14.16 80.18 -25.08
CA PHE A 126 13.84 81.55 -24.62
C PHE A 126 15.06 82.35 -24.18
N SER A 127 16.00 81.75 -23.44
CA SER A 127 17.25 82.42 -23.04
C SER A 127 18.11 82.78 -24.25
N LEU A 128 18.23 81.90 -25.25
CA LEU A 128 18.98 82.16 -26.48
C LEU A 128 18.36 83.27 -27.35
N CYS A 129 17.05 83.50 -27.26
CA CYS A 129 16.38 84.58 -27.98
C CYS A 129 16.46 85.96 -27.30
N PHE A 130 16.87 86.03 -26.02
CA PHE A 130 16.95 87.29 -25.25
C PHE A 130 18.38 87.84 -25.10
N ASP A 131 19.40 87.14 -25.60
CA ASP A 131 20.82 87.55 -25.57
C ASP A 131 21.27 88.34 -26.82
N VAL A 132 20.36 89.10 -27.46
CA VAL A 132 20.66 90.02 -28.59
C VAL A 132 20.32 91.45 -28.19
#